data_AF-A0A1Q9PC43-F1
#
_entry.id   AF-A0A1Q9PC43-F1
#
_cell.length_a   1.000
_cell.length_b   1.000
_cell.length_c   1.000
_cell.angle_alpha   90.00
_cell.angle_beta   90.00
_cell.angle_gamma   90.00
#
_symmetry.space_group_name_H-M   'P 1'
#
loop_
_entity.id
_entity.type
_entity.pdbx_description
1 polymer ?
#
loop_
_entity_poly.entity_id
_entity_poly.type
_entity_poly.pdbx_seq_one_letter_code
_entity_poly.pdbx_strand_id
1 'polypeptide(L)'
;MTDISPLDEVTNLQSVTYWMLSTVEAYQEGSINRKLASGMAKRVLRKIKHYVPTKLEKDHVETIEDLCISLSTIDRAQGKFEKFYLDSLKEELERVAKLLEGKENE
;
A
#
# COMPACT_ATOMS: atom_id res chain seq x y z
N MET A 1 18.81 5.74 6.05
CA MET A 1 17.46 5.67 6.65
C MET A 1 16.51 6.25 5.64
N THR A 2 15.69 5.41 5.00
CA THR A 2 14.65 5.86 4.07
C THR A 2 13.57 6.55 4.90
N ASP A 3 13.38 7.85 4.68
CA ASP A 3 12.40 8.63 5.42
C ASP A 3 11.01 8.35 4.81
N ILE A 4 10.31 7.36 5.38
CA ILE A 4 8.95 7.02 4.97
C ILE A 4 7.95 7.72 5.88
N SER A 5 7.17 8.60 5.27
CA SER A 5 6.03 9.28 5.90
C SER A 5 4.74 8.89 5.19
N PRO A 6 3.57 8.91 5.88
CA PRO A 6 2.29 8.69 5.22
C PRO A 6 2.03 9.77 4.18
N LEU A 7 1.33 9.43 3.10
CA LEU A 7 0.91 10.42 2.11
C LEU A 7 0.01 11.48 2.74
N ASP A 8 0.33 12.76 2.53
CA ASP A 8 -0.45 13.89 3.03
C ASP A 8 -1.77 14.06 2.26
N GLU A 9 -1.77 13.77 0.97
CA GLU A 9 -2.95 13.75 0.11
C GLU A 9 -2.92 12.51 -0.80
N VAL A 10 -4.10 11.98 -1.13
CA VAL A 10 -4.26 10.90 -2.11
C VAL A 10 -4.78 11.54 -3.39
N THR A 11 -3.87 11.96 -4.27
CA THR A 11 -4.18 12.64 -5.54
C THR A 11 -4.27 11.67 -6.70
N ASN A 12 -3.56 10.55 -6.64
CA ASN A 12 -3.60 9.47 -7.62
C ASN A 12 -3.30 8.13 -6.94
N LEU A 13 -3.85 7.06 -7.50
CA LEU A 13 -3.76 5.71 -6.97
C LEU A 13 -2.36 5.09 -7.10
N GLN A 14 -1.61 5.46 -8.14
CA GLN A 14 -0.26 4.98 -8.37
C GLN A 14 0.69 5.38 -7.23
N SER A 15 0.61 6.62 -6.78
CA SER A 15 1.40 7.15 -5.65
C SER A 15 1.09 6.40 -4.35
N VAL A 16 -0.17 6.02 -4.13
CA VAL A 16 -0.56 5.18 -3.00
C VAL A 16 0.09 3.80 -3.10
N THR A 17 0.05 3.18 -4.27
CA THR A 17 0.64 1.85 -4.49
C THR A 17 2.15 1.84 -4.29
N TYR A 18 2.90 2.81 -4.84
CA TYR A 18 4.33 2.92 -4.60
C TYR A 18 4.65 3.21 -3.13
N TRP A 19 3.88 4.09 -2.49
CA TRP A 19 4.04 4.36 -1.07
C TRP A 19 3.86 3.08 -0.22
N MET A 20 2.87 2.25 -0.55
CA MET A 20 2.67 0.95 0.11
C MET A 20 3.85 0.00 -0.15
N LEU A 21 4.35 -0.09 -1.39
CA LEU A 21 5.54 -0.89 -1.72
C LEU A 21 6.75 -0.48 -0.89
N SER A 22 7.09 0.82 -0.88
CA SER A 22 8.21 1.33 -0.08
C SER A 22 8.02 1.05 1.41
N THR A 23 6.78 1.12 1.91
CA THR A 23 6.47 0.81 3.32
C THR A 23 6.70 -0.67 3.63
N VAL A 24 6.31 -1.58 2.73
CA VAL A 24 6.57 -3.02 2.87
C VAL A 24 8.08 -3.30 2.85
N GLU A 25 8.81 -2.70 1.90
CA GLU A 25 10.26 -2.87 1.78
C GLU A 25 11.00 -2.35 3.02
N ALA A 26 10.70 -1.14 3.46
CA ALA A 26 11.30 -0.59 4.68
C ALA A 26 10.99 -1.42 5.92
N TYR A 27 9.82 -2.08 5.97
CA TYR A 27 9.50 -3.01 7.04
C TYR A 27 10.34 -4.29 6.94
N GLN A 28 10.43 -4.89 5.77
CA GLN A 28 11.23 -6.10 5.52
C GLN A 28 12.73 -5.87 5.79
N GLU A 29 13.25 -4.68 5.48
CA GLU A 29 14.63 -4.25 5.76
C GLU A 29 14.88 -3.89 7.24
N GLY A 30 13.83 -3.77 8.05
CA GLY A 30 13.94 -3.35 9.46
C GLY A 30 14.14 -1.85 9.67
N SER A 31 14.02 -1.03 8.61
CA SER A 31 14.08 0.44 8.68
C SER A 31 12.91 1.04 9.45
N ILE A 32 11.73 0.40 9.38
CA ILE A 32 10.56 0.73 10.18
C ILE A 32 10.03 -0.51 10.90
N ASN A 33 9.31 -0.32 12.00
CA ASN A 33 8.63 -1.42 12.68
C ASN A 33 7.18 -1.57 12.21
N ARG A 34 6.58 -2.74 12.44
CA ARG A 34 5.19 -3.07 12.06
C ARG A 34 4.13 -2.11 12.60
N LYS A 35 4.34 -1.57 13.82
CA LYS A 35 3.38 -0.61 14.40
C LYS A 35 3.37 0.69 13.60
N LEU A 36 4.54 1.15 13.16
CA LEU A 36 4.66 2.32 12.30
C LEU A 36 4.06 2.06 10.92
N ALA A 37 4.41 0.94 10.26
CA ALA A 37 3.84 0.54 8.97
C ALA A 37 2.30 0.48 9.03
N SER A 38 1.75 -0.27 9.99
CA SER A 38 0.31 -0.36 10.24
C SER A 38 -0.33 1.00 10.50
N GLY A 39 0.28 1.83 11.34
CA GLY A 39 -0.23 3.16 11.69
C GLY A 39 -0.25 4.13 10.52
N MET A 40 0.73 4.08 9.63
CA MET A 40 0.73 4.88 8.40
C MET A 40 -0.30 4.37 7.41
N ALA A 41 -0.44 3.05 7.23
CA ALA A 41 -1.46 2.48 6.36
C ALA A 41 -2.88 2.85 6.82
N LYS A 42 -3.17 2.81 8.13
CA LYS A 42 -4.45 3.30 8.69
C LYS A 42 -4.71 4.78 8.42
N ARG A 43 -3.66 5.60 8.26
CA ARG A 43 -3.80 7.03 7.91
C ARG A 43 -4.09 7.19 6.42
N VAL A 44 -3.37 6.47 5.57
CA VAL A 44 -3.58 6.49 4.11
C VAL A 44 -4.95 5.91 3.74
N LEU A 45 -5.37 4.80 4.36
CA LEU A 45 -6.70 4.21 4.16
C LEU A 45 -7.83 5.20 4.43
N ARG A 46 -7.72 6.03 5.47
CA ARG A 46 -8.71 7.08 5.74
C ARG A 46 -8.79 8.10 4.62
N LYS A 47 -7.69 8.36 3.92
CA LYS A 47 -7.63 9.31 2.79
C LYS A 47 -8.15 8.68 1.50
N ILE A 48 -7.83 7.40 1.24
CA ILE A 48 -8.37 6.66 0.08
C ILE A 48 -9.90 6.65 0.09
N LYS A 49 -10.53 6.49 1.27
CA LYS A 49 -12.00 6.55 1.41
C LYS A 49 -12.65 7.87 0.98
N HIS A 50 -11.87 8.95 0.89
CA HIS A 50 -12.32 10.25 0.43
C HIS A 50 -11.88 10.55 -1.01
N TYR A 51 -11.11 9.66 -1.64
CA TYR A 51 -10.74 9.76 -3.03
C TYR A 51 -11.96 9.50 -3.91
N VAL A 52 -12.14 10.31 -4.95
CA VAL A 52 -13.26 10.18 -5.90
C VAL A 52 -12.72 9.51 -7.16
N PRO A 53 -12.92 8.18 -7.33
CA PRO A 53 -12.44 7.49 -8.52
C PRO A 53 -13.18 7.93 -9.77
N THR A 54 -12.46 8.01 -10.88
CA THR A 54 -13.08 7.96 -12.20
C THR A 54 -13.71 6.60 -12.46
N LYS A 55 -14.55 6.49 -13.50
CA LYS A 55 -15.19 5.22 -13.89
C LYS A 55 -14.18 4.11 -14.22
N LEU A 56 -12.98 4.48 -14.72
CA LEU A 56 -11.91 3.56 -15.10
C LEU A 56 -11.04 3.12 -13.91
N GLU A 57 -11.19 3.77 -12.75
CA GLU A 57 -10.40 3.56 -11.54
C GLU A 57 -11.17 2.85 -10.43
N LYS A 58 -12.50 2.65 -10.57
CA LYS A 58 -13.32 2.02 -9.53
C LYS A 58 -12.74 0.69 -9.03
N ASP A 59 -12.44 -0.22 -9.95
CA ASP A 59 -11.89 -1.54 -9.61
C ASP A 59 -10.49 -1.43 -8.99
N HIS A 60 -9.73 -0.41 -9.39
CA HIS A 60 -8.39 -0.12 -8.86
C HIS A 60 -8.45 0.44 -7.44
N VAL A 61 -9.43 1.30 -7.13
CA VAL A 61 -9.65 1.82 -5.77
C VAL A 61 -10.00 0.69 -4.83
N GLU A 62 -10.94 -0.17 -5.19
CA GLU A 62 -11.34 -1.31 -4.34
C GLU A 62 -10.13 -2.20 -4.05
N THR A 63 -9.34 -2.53 -5.07
CA THR A 63 -8.11 -3.31 -4.93
C THR A 63 -7.09 -2.62 -3.99
N ILE A 64 -6.86 -1.32 -4.16
CA ILE A 64 -5.91 -0.56 -3.35
C ILE A 64 -6.39 -0.40 -1.90
N GLU A 65 -7.70 -0.24 -1.69
CA GLU A 65 -8.29 -0.23 -0.35
C GLU A 65 -8.04 -1.56 0.36
N ASP A 66 -8.26 -2.69 -0.30
CA ASP A 66 -8.02 -4.03 0.25
C ASP A 66 -6.54 -4.27 0.58
N LEU A 67 -5.63 -3.83 -0.29
CA LEU A 67 -4.19 -3.90 -0.03
C LEU A 67 -3.77 -2.99 1.12
N CYS A 68 -4.36 -1.80 1.23
CA CYS A 68 -4.08 -0.88 2.33
C CYS A 68 -4.63 -1.41 3.66
N ILE A 69 -5.81 -2.05 3.65
CA ILE A 69 -6.37 -2.78 4.80
C ILE A 69 -5.40 -3.89 5.20
N SER A 70 -4.93 -4.69 4.24
CA SER A 70 -3.94 -5.74 4.49
C SER A 70 -2.70 -5.16 5.18
N LEU A 71 -2.05 -4.16 4.60
CA LEU A 71 -0.89 -3.51 5.23
C LEU A 71 -1.21 -2.96 6.63
N SER A 72 -2.43 -2.47 6.86
CA SER A 72 -2.87 -1.97 8.17
C SER A 72 -2.95 -3.04 9.26
N THR A 73 -3.04 -4.32 8.89
CA THR A 73 -3.15 -5.47 9.81
C THR A 73 -1.84 -6.22 10.03
N ILE A 74 -0.74 -5.76 9.43
CA ILE A 74 0.59 -6.37 9.60
C ILE A 74 1.05 -6.42 11.07
N ASP A 75 0.56 -5.51 11.91
CA ASP A 75 0.83 -5.52 13.36
C ASP A 75 0.30 -6.78 14.07
N ARG A 76 -0.66 -7.48 13.46
CA ARG A 76 -1.25 -8.74 13.93
C ARG A 76 -0.62 -9.99 13.31
N ALA A 77 0.15 -9.85 12.23
CA ALA A 77 0.85 -10.98 11.62
C ALA A 77 2.00 -11.44 12.54
N GLN A 78 2.11 -12.76 12.76
CA GLN A 78 3.12 -13.34 13.65
C GLN A 78 3.78 -14.59 13.05
N GLY A 79 5.08 -14.75 13.33
CA GLY A 79 5.82 -15.98 13.08
C GLY A 79 5.99 -16.28 11.59
N LYS A 80 5.91 -17.56 11.22
CA LYS A 80 6.14 -18.00 9.83
C LYS A 80 5.12 -17.44 8.83
N PHE A 81 3.92 -17.09 9.30
CA PHE A 81 2.86 -16.51 8.46
C PHE A 81 3.21 -15.11 7.96
N GLU A 82 3.99 -14.36 8.73
CA GLU A 82 4.35 -12.98 8.43
C GLU A 82 5.15 -12.86 7.12
N LYS A 83 6.11 -13.76 6.90
CA LYS A 83 6.91 -13.74 5.67
C LYS A 83 6.05 -13.99 4.43
N PHE A 84 5.26 -15.07 4.42
CA PHE A 84 4.37 -15.39 3.30
C PHE A 84 3.35 -14.28 3.04
N TYR A 85 2.82 -13.68 4.11
CA TYR A 85 1.90 -12.57 4.03
C TYR A 85 2.52 -11.35 3.35
N LEU A 86 3.75 -10.99 3.72
CA LEU A 86 4.47 -9.87 3.14
C LEU A 86 4.86 -10.10 1.69
N ASP A 87 5.34 -11.29 1.37
CA ASP A 87 5.73 -11.64 0.00
C ASP A 87 4.49 -11.57 -0.93
N SER A 88 3.35 -12.13 -0.50
CA SER A 88 2.09 -12.04 -1.25
C SER A 88 1.57 -10.61 -1.38
N LEU A 89 1.66 -9.80 -0.33
CA LEU A 89 1.28 -8.39 -0.38
C LEU A 89 2.16 -7.60 -1.35
N LYS A 90 3.47 -7.85 -1.34
CA LYS A 90 4.42 -7.20 -2.24
C LYS A 90 4.13 -7.55 -3.70
N GLU A 91 3.93 -8.83 -4.01
CA GLU A 91 3.62 -9.28 -5.38
C GLU A 91 2.35 -8.62 -5.94
N GLU A 92 1.28 -8.54 -5.15
CA GLU A 92 0.03 -7.93 -5.61
C GLU A 92 0.18 -6.41 -5.76
N LEU A 93 0.92 -5.74 -4.87
CA LEU A 93 1.24 -4.32 -5.02
C LEU A 93 2.07 -4.04 -6.28
N GLU A 94 3.06 -4.86 -6.60
CA GLU A 94 3.87 -4.73 -7.83
C GLU A 94 3.02 -4.94 -9.09
N ARG A 95 2.08 -5.89 -9.04
CA ARG A 95 1.12 -6.13 -10.13
C ARG A 95 0.21 -4.93 -10.35
N VAL A 96 -0.36 -4.37 -9.29
CA VAL A 96 -1.21 -3.17 -9.36
C VAL A 96 -0.40 -1.96 -9.85
N ALA A 97 0.84 -1.78 -9.40
CA ALA A 97 1.70 -0.69 -9.86
C ALA A 97 1.90 -0.74 -11.38
N LYS A 98 2.23 -1.91 -11.94
CA LYS A 98 2.39 -2.11 -13.39
C LYS A 98 1.10 -1.85 -14.17
N LEU A 99 -0.05 -2.26 -13.63
CA LEU A 99 -1.35 -2.00 -14.25
C LEU A 99 -1.69 -0.51 -14.30
N LEU A 100 -1.25 0.27 -13.32
CA LEU A 100 -1.45 1.72 -13.28
C LEU A 100 -0.44 2.45 -14.18
N GLU A 101 0.82 2.03 -14.22
CA GLU A 101 1.84 2.57 -15.15
C GLU A 101 1.44 2.40 -16.62
N GLY A 102 0.87 1.24 -16.98
CA GLY A 102 0.43 0.95 -18.35
C GLY A 102 -0.66 1.88 -18.88
N LYS A 103 -1.43 2.52 -18.00
CA LYS A 103 -2.52 3.44 -18.36
C LYS A 103 -2.09 4.89 -18.61
N GLU A 104 -0.87 5.30 -18.22
CA GLU A 104 -0.37 6.64 -18.55
C GLU A 104 0.10 6.76 -20.01
N ASN A 105 0.24 5.65 -20.74
CA ASN A 105 0.77 5.59 -22.11
C ASN A 105 -0.29 5.32 -23.20
N GLU A 106 -1.58 5.27 -22.85
CA GLU A 106 -2.72 5.16 -23.79
C GLU A 106 -3.53 6.45 -23.85
#